data_AF-A0AB39RHG8-F1
#
_entry.id   AF-A0AB39RHG8-F1
#
_cell.length_a   1.000
_cell.length_b   1.000
_cell.length_c   1.000
_cell.angle_alpha   90.00
_cell.angle_beta   90.00
_cell.angle_gamma   90.00
#
_symmetry.space_group_name_H-M   'P 1'
#
loop_
_entity.id
_entity.type
_entity.pdbx_description
1 polymer ?
#
loop_
_entity_poly.entity_id
_entity_poly.type
_entity_poly.pdbx_seq_one_letter_code
_entity_poly.pdbx_strand_id
1 'polypeptide(L)'
;MSDNSNDASPPSPQDSGANKTAIIAVVGIALAAIPIAWAVISWLGDETTSSSYIDKADQACAQHQPALDALGPEPNGMDPQVYTAYLKRRGEIIRAALKDWGAVKAPSQIQGEINDAYFTADSAAKEWETAVHWGSLGDTDRSNHYLDESSRYATEAIRKARSTGLQVCPLGF
;
A
#
# COMPACT_ATOMS: atom_id res chain seq x y z
N MET A 1 26.09 -66.54 -32.52
CA MET A 1 26.46 -67.68 -31.66
C MET A 1 26.90 -67.12 -30.32
N SER A 2 26.39 -67.70 -29.22
CA SER A 2 26.62 -67.43 -27.77
C SER A 2 25.88 -66.21 -27.19
N ASP A 3 24.70 -66.36 -26.56
CA ASP A 3 24.38 -66.80 -25.17
C ASP A 3 24.77 -65.77 -24.08
N ASN A 4 23.75 -65.15 -23.45
CA ASN A 4 23.31 -65.31 -22.04
C ASN A 4 24.37 -64.86 -21.00
N SER A 5 24.08 -64.02 -20.00
CA SER A 5 23.14 -64.30 -18.91
C SER A 5 22.84 -63.05 -18.06
N ASN A 6 21.64 -63.01 -17.47
CA ASN A 6 21.28 -62.24 -16.28
C ASN A 6 22.17 -62.58 -15.07
N ASP A 7 22.39 -61.66 -14.13
CA ASP A 7 21.80 -61.78 -12.78
C ASP A 7 22.13 -60.61 -11.81
N ALA A 8 21.15 -60.41 -10.92
CA ALA A 8 21.25 -59.92 -9.53
C ALA A 8 21.48 -58.42 -9.21
N SER A 9 20.40 -57.78 -8.75
CA SER A 9 20.39 -56.73 -7.71
C SER A 9 20.33 -57.36 -6.30
N PRO A 10 20.35 -56.63 -5.15
CA PRO A 10 20.96 -55.35 -4.74
C PRO A 10 21.83 -55.52 -3.45
N PRO A 11 22.32 -54.44 -2.78
CA PRO A 11 21.54 -53.90 -1.65
C PRO A 11 21.61 -52.37 -1.46
N SER A 12 20.57 -51.80 -0.86
CA SER A 12 20.62 -50.55 -0.07
C SER A 12 20.85 -50.93 1.41
N PRO A 13 21.51 -50.10 2.25
CA PRO A 13 20.79 -48.99 2.91
C PRO A 13 21.65 -47.73 3.25
N GLN A 14 20.94 -46.63 3.56
CA GLN A 14 21.19 -45.58 4.58
C GLN A 14 22.64 -45.39 5.09
N ASP A 15 23.24 -44.21 5.17
CA ASP A 15 22.70 -42.99 5.78
C ASP A 15 23.70 -41.81 5.62
N SER A 16 23.23 -40.60 5.89
CA SER A 16 24.01 -39.38 6.22
C SER A 16 24.77 -38.62 5.12
N GLY A 17 24.28 -37.42 4.81
CA GLY A 17 25.19 -36.29 4.58
C GLY A 17 24.76 -35.26 3.52
N ALA A 18 24.02 -34.26 3.97
CA ALA A 18 24.10 -32.87 3.51
C ALA A 18 23.57 -32.50 2.10
N ASN A 19 22.45 -31.77 2.16
CA ASN A 19 22.25 -30.46 1.52
C ASN A 19 22.37 -30.36 -0.01
N LYS A 20 21.21 -30.36 -0.67
CA LYS A 20 20.57 -29.13 -1.20
C LYS A 20 19.33 -29.53 -2.00
N THR A 21 18.20 -29.61 -1.32
CA THR A 21 16.89 -29.73 -1.96
C THR A 21 16.52 -28.36 -2.52
N ALA A 22 16.61 -28.22 -3.85
CA ALA A 22 15.96 -27.14 -4.56
C ALA A 22 14.45 -27.39 -4.51
N ILE A 23 13.75 -26.63 -3.68
CA ILE A 23 12.29 -26.63 -3.58
C ILE A 23 11.77 -25.77 -4.74
N ILE A 24 11.23 -26.43 -5.77
CA ILE A 24 10.25 -25.84 -6.67
C ILE A 24 9.00 -26.67 -6.54
N ALA A 25 7.95 -26.07 -6.00
CA ALA A 25 6.54 -26.27 -6.30
C ALA A 25 5.73 -25.91 -5.05
N VAL A 26 5.02 -24.79 -5.11
CA VAL A 26 3.56 -24.68 -4.98
C VAL A 26 3.27 -23.18 -4.94
N VAL A 27 3.06 -22.58 -6.10
CA VAL A 27 2.28 -21.34 -6.21
C VAL A 27 0.82 -21.78 -6.07
N GLY A 28 0.41 -21.96 -4.82
CA GLY A 28 -0.95 -22.25 -4.42
C GLY A 28 -1.45 -21.06 -3.63
N ILE A 29 -2.51 -20.44 -4.14
CA ILE A 29 -3.25 -19.36 -3.49
C ILE A 29 -3.60 -19.77 -2.06
N ALA A 30 -2.96 -19.14 -1.08
CA ALA A 30 -3.40 -19.16 0.32
C ALA A 30 -3.90 -17.76 0.68
N LEU A 31 -5.20 -17.59 0.48
CA LEU A 31 -6.03 -16.71 1.28
C LEU A 31 -5.77 -16.99 2.77
N ALA A 32 -5.05 -16.08 3.43
CA ALA A 32 -5.06 -15.93 4.88
C ALA A 32 -5.16 -14.42 5.12
N ALA A 33 -6.34 -13.85 5.32
CA ALA A 33 -6.99 -13.77 6.61
C ALA A 33 -5.99 -13.49 7.76
N ILE A 34 -6.10 -12.27 8.33
CA ILE A 34 -5.74 -11.85 9.69
C ILE A 34 -4.29 -11.32 9.85
N PRO A 35 -4.15 -10.04 10.26
CA PRO A 35 -4.20 -9.74 11.69
C PRO A 35 -5.39 -8.88 12.11
N ILE A 36 -6.53 -9.53 12.33
CA ILE A 36 -7.38 -9.26 13.49
C ILE A 36 -6.53 -9.56 14.76
N ALA A 37 -5.60 -8.66 15.09
CA ALA A 37 -4.79 -8.78 16.32
C ALA A 37 -4.15 -7.46 16.78
N TRP A 38 -4.57 -6.31 16.26
CA TRP A 38 -4.21 -5.00 16.83
C TRP A 38 -5.42 -4.13 17.23
N ALA A 39 -6.63 -4.70 17.18
CA ALA A 39 -7.87 -3.97 17.50
C ALA A 39 -8.30 -4.05 18.99
N VAL A 40 -7.43 -4.48 19.92
CA VAL A 40 -7.82 -4.69 21.34
C VAL A 40 -7.09 -3.77 22.33
N ILE A 41 -6.18 -2.89 21.90
CA ILE A 41 -5.47 -1.98 22.81
C ILE A 41 -5.60 -0.54 22.33
N SER A 42 -6.74 0.12 22.62
CA SER A 42 -6.83 1.59 22.76
C SER A 42 -8.24 2.14 23.05
N TRP A 43 -9.25 1.31 23.34
CA TRP A 43 -10.65 1.77 23.42
C TRP A 43 -11.09 2.41 24.75
N LEU A 44 -10.18 2.71 25.70
CA LEU A 44 -10.56 3.22 27.04
C LEU A 44 -9.62 4.29 27.62
N GLY A 45 -8.91 5.04 26.77
CA GLY A 45 -8.15 6.22 27.20
C GLY A 45 -8.77 7.47 26.61
N ASP A 46 -9.29 8.35 27.47
CA ASP A 46 -9.85 9.66 27.12
C ASP A 46 -8.91 10.41 26.15
N GLU A 47 -9.34 10.60 24.90
CA GLU A 47 -8.61 11.23 23.80
C GLU A 47 -8.54 12.76 24.00
N THR A 48 -7.74 13.17 24.98
CA THR A 48 -7.70 14.58 25.44
C THR A 48 -6.45 15.33 24.97
N THR A 49 -5.50 14.66 24.30
CA THR A 49 -4.24 15.27 23.89
C THR A 49 -3.97 15.09 22.38
N SER A 50 -3.47 16.15 21.76
CA SER A 50 -3.11 16.19 20.33
C SER A 50 -2.06 15.13 19.96
N SER A 51 -1.14 14.77 20.88
CA SER A 51 -0.08 13.79 20.62
C SER A 51 -0.62 12.38 20.38
N SER A 52 -1.58 11.91 21.20
CA SER A 52 -2.15 10.57 21.02
C SER A 52 -2.92 10.44 19.71
N TYR A 53 -3.54 11.52 19.24
CA TYR A 53 -4.20 11.54 17.95
C TYR A 53 -3.19 11.47 16.80
N ILE A 54 -2.12 12.28 16.87
CA ILE A 54 -1.06 12.31 15.85
C ILE A 54 -0.46 10.90 15.66
N ASP A 55 -0.09 10.23 16.76
CA ASP A 55 0.49 8.88 16.69
C ASP A 55 -0.45 7.86 16.03
N LYS A 56 -1.75 7.91 16.39
CA LYS A 56 -2.78 7.04 15.82
C LYS A 56 -3.02 7.32 14.33
N ALA A 57 -3.08 8.59 13.95
CA ALA A 57 -3.30 9.01 12.57
C ALA A 57 -2.10 8.64 11.68
N ASP A 58 -0.88 8.87 12.16
CA ASP A 58 0.34 8.48 11.44
C ASP A 58 0.44 6.95 11.33
N GLN A 59 0.10 6.19 12.38
CA GLN A 59 0.05 4.73 12.34
C GLN A 59 -1.02 4.20 11.36
N ALA A 60 -2.23 4.78 11.38
CA ALA A 60 -3.33 4.41 10.49
C ALA A 60 -2.99 4.59 9.02
N CYS A 61 -2.12 5.55 8.71
CA CYS A 61 -1.60 5.70 7.36
C CYS A 61 -0.41 4.76 7.09
N ALA A 62 0.55 4.66 8.02
CA ALA A 62 1.80 3.92 7.82
C ALA A 62 1.60 2.42 7.55
N GLN A 63 0.50 1.82 8.00
CA GLN A 63 0.14 0.44 7.66
C GLN A 63 -0.07 0.19 6.15
N HIS A 64 -0.26 1.24 5.35
CA HIS A 64 -0.40 1.14 3.88
C HIS A 64 0.94 1.26 3.14
N GLN A 65 2.02 1.66 3.82
CA GLN A 65 3.36 1.77 3.23
C GLN A 65 3.83 0.46 2.57
N PRO A 66 3.65 -0.73 3.16
CA PRO A 66 4.09 -1.97 2.52
C PRO A 66 3.37 -2.26 1.19
N ALA A 67 2.09 -1.86 1.07
CA ALA A 67 1.35 -2.02 -0.18
C ALA A 67 1.87 -1.07 -1.26
N LEU A 68 2.23 0.15 -0.87
CA LEU A 68 2.85 1.12 -1.77
C LEU A 68 4.24 0.63 -2.23
N ASP A 69 5.08 0.19 -1.30
CA ASP A 69 6.42 -0.34 -1.59
C ASP A 69 6.35 -1.54 -2.56
N ALA A 70 5.30 -2.38 -2.41
CA ALA A 70 5.05 -3.53 -3.27
C ALA A 70 4.65 -3.16 -4.71
N LEU A 71 4.20 -1.93 -4.97
CA LEU A 71 3.99 -1.45 -6.36
C LEU A 71 5.32 -1.28 -7.10
N GLY A 72 6.42 -1.06 -6.37
CA GLY A 72 7.72 -0.75 -6.93
C GLY A 72 7.79 0.66 -7.51
N PRO A 73 8.86 0.95 -8.28
CA PRO A 73 9.06 2.28 -8.84
C PRO A 73 8.02 2.61 -9.91
N GLU A 74 7.72 3.90 -10.04
CA GLU A 74 6.83 4.41 -11.07
C GLU A 74 7.37 4.09 -12.47
N PRO A 75 6.57 3.45 -13.36
CA PRO A 75 7.01 3.00 -14.68
C PRO A 75 7.05 4.15 -15.69
N ASN A 76 7.87 5.16 -15.40
CA ASN A 76 8.05 6.34 -16.23
C ASN A 76 8.54 5.97 -17.64
N GLY A 77 7.87 6.51 -18.66
CA GLY A 77 8.22 6.26 -20.07
C GLY A 77 7.85 4.86 -20.59
N MET A 78 7.13 4.06 -19.79
CA MET A 78 6.51 2.83 -20.29
C MET A 78 5.24 3.11 -21.09
N ASP A 79 4.67 2.04 -21.66
CA ASP A 79 3.39 2.10 -22.35
C ASP A 79 2.30 2.80 -21.50
N PRO A 80 1.48 3.70 -22.08
CA PRO A 80 0.46 4.46 -21.34
C PRO A 80 -0.53 3.60 -20.55
N GLN A 81 -0.83 2.38 -21.01
CA GLN A 81 -1.73 1.47 -20.29
C GLN A 81 -1.06 0.90 -19.04
N VAL A 82 0.24 0.60 -19.12
CA VAL A 82 1.04 0.15 -17.96
C VAL A 82 1.12 1.28 -16.93
N TYR A 83 1.37 2.51 -17.38
CA TYR A 83 1.40 3.68 -16.52
C TYR A 83 0.04 3.94 -15.85
N THR A 84 -1.05 3.92 -16.62
CA THR A 84 -2.42 4.10 -16.09
C THR A 84 -2.80 3.00 -15.09
N ALA A 85 -2.42 1.74 -15.35
CA ALA A 85 -2.66 0.64 -14.42
C ALA A 85 -1.89 0.81 -13.10
N TYR A 86 -0.66 1.31 -13.16
CA TYR A 86 0.12 1.69 -11.98
C TYR A 86 -0.57 2.81 -11.19
N LEU A 87 -0.97 3.90 -11.86
CA LEU A 87 -1.66 5.02 -11.22
C LEU A 87 -2.96 4.58 -10.53
N LYS A 88 -3.72 3.69 -11.16
CA LYS A 88 -4.93 3.12 -10.58
C LYS A 88 -4.64 2.41 -9.25
N ARG A 89 -3.67 1.49 -9.23
CA ARG A 89 -3.31 0.75 -8.01
C ARG A 89 -2.77 1.66 -6.92
N ARG A 90 -1.95 2.65 -7.27
CA ARG A 90 -1.45 3.65 -6.31
C ARG A 90 -2.61 4.46 -5.71
N GLY A 91 -3.55 4.88 -6.54
CA GLY A 91 -4.77 5.59 -6.10
C GLY A 91 -5.62 4.77 -5.13
N GLU A 92 -5.77 3.46 -5.36
CA GLU A 92 -6.49 2.54 -4.45
C GLU A 92 -5.84 2.48 -3.06
N ILE A 93 -4.51 2.46 -2.99
CA ILE A 93 -3.75 2.47 -1.72
C ILE A 93 -3.92 3.82 -1.01
N ILE A 94 -3.79 4.94 -1.74
CA ILE A 94 -4.00 6.28 -1.20
C ILE A 94 -5.42 6.41 -0.61
N ARG A 95 -6.44 5.91 -1.31
CA ARG A 95 -7.82 5.91 -0.81
C ARG A 95 -8.00 5.08 0.46
N ALA A 96 -7.36 3.91 0.53
CA ALA A 96 -7.39 3.09 1.73
C ALA A 96 -6.74 3.80 2.93
N ALA A 97 -5.57 4.44 2.72
CA ALA A 97 -4.89 5.22 3.76
C ALA A 97 -5.71 6.43 4.22
N LEU A 98 -6.30 7.18 3.29
CA LEU A 98 -7.21 8.28 3.61
C LEU A 98 -8.39 7.80 4.44
N LYS A 99 -9.04 6.70 4.05
CA LYS A 99 -10.17 6.14 4.79
C LYS A 99 -9.79 5.80 6.24
N ASP A 100 -8.63 5.18 6.44
CA ASP A 100 -8.19 4.78 7.78
C ASP A 100 -7.77 5.99 8.62
N TRP A 101 -7.16 7.01 8.02
CA TRP A 101 -6.94 8.30 8.70
C TRP A 101 -8.25 8.96 9.13
N GLY A 102 -9.23 9.04 8.22
CA GLY A 102 -10.53 9.65 8.50
C GLY A 102 -11.34 8.91 9.57
N ALA A 103 -10.98 7.67 9.90
CA ALA A 103 -11.57 6.91 10.99
C ALA A 103 -10.98 7.25 12.37
N VAL A 104 -9.82 7.92 12.42
CA VAL A 104 -9.20 8.38 13.67
C VAL A 104 -9.87 9.67 14.13
N LYS A 105 -10.48 9.64 15.32
CA LYS A 105 -11.22 10.79 15.85
C LYS A 105 -10.27 11.89 16.31
N ALA A 106 -10.37 13.06 15.67
CA ALA A 106 -9.59 14.24 16.07
C ALA A 106 -10.12 14.86 17.38
N PRO A 107 -9.23 15.30 18.29
CA PRO A 107 -9.60 16.10 19.45
C PRO A 107 -10.24 17.43 19.03
N SER A 108 -11.25 17.90 19.77
CA SER A 108 -12.02 19.09 19.41
C SER A 108 -11.19 20.36 19.26
N GLN A 109 -10.04 20.43 19.93
CA GLN A 109 -9.11 21.57 19.89
C GLN A 109 -8.40 21.75 18.54
N ILE A 110 -8.22 20.66 17.78
CA ILE A 110 -7.52 20.65 16.47
C ILE A 110 -8.39 20.09 15.34
N GLN A 111 -9.65 19.75 15.64
CA GLN A 111 -10.53 19.04 14.72
C GLN A 111 -10.78 19.84 13.43
N GLY A 112 -10.86 21.18 13.52
CA GLY A 112 -11.08 22.03 12.35
C GLY A 112 -9.92 21.94 11.36
N GLU A 113 -8.69 22.07 11.84
CA GLU A 113 -7.46 22.01 11.06
C GLU A 113 -7.23 20.63 10.48
N ILE A 114 -7.50 19.57 11.26
CA ILE A 114 -7.43 18.19 10.79
C ILE A 114 -8.45 17.92 9.69
N ASN A 115 -9.70 18.35 9.88
CA ASN A 115 -10.73 18.17 8.86
C ASN A 115 -10.36 18.92 7.58
N ASP A 116 -9.83 20.14 7.69
CA ASP A 116 -9.38 20.92 6.52
C ASP A 116 -8.21 20.23 5.78
N ALA A 117 -7.22 19.70 6.51
CA ALA A 117 -6.14 18.91 5.94
C ALA A 117 -6.68 17.65 5.23
N TYR A 118 -7.61 16.94 5.89
CA TYR A 118 -8.28 15.75 5.34
C TYR A 118 -9.07 16.06 4.07
N PHE A 119 -9.89 17.11 4.06
CA PHE A 119 -10.67 17.49 2.89
C PHE A 119 -9.79 17.93 1.72
N THR A 120 -8.68 18.61 2.02
CA THR A 120 -7.69 18.95 0.98
C THR A 120 -7.07 17.68 0.40
N ALA A 121 -6.81 16.68 1.25
CA ALA A 121 -6.28 15.40 0.81
C ALA A 121 -7.27 14.56 -0.01
N ASP A 122 -8.54 14.57 0.39
CA ASP A 122 -9.63 13.94 -0.36
C ASP A 122 -9.80 14.58 -1.74
N SER A 123 -9.65 15.91 -1.87
CA SER A 123 -9.64 16.59 -3.17
C SER A 123 -8.48 16.13 -4.04
N ALA A 124 -7.26 16.02 -3.51
CA ALA A 124 -6.12 15.50 -4.27
C ALA A 124 -6.38 14.08 -4.80
N ALA A 125 -6.97 13.20 -3.99
CA ALA A 125 -7.32 11.85 -4.41
C ALA A 125 -8.43 11.82 -5.49
N LYS A 126 -9.39 12.75 -5.45
CA LYS A 126 -10.40 12.89 -6.52
C LYS A 126 -9.79 13.33 -7.85
N GLU A 127 -8.86 14.28 -7.82
CA GLU A 127 -8.14 14.68 -9.04
C GLU A 127 -7.29 13.52 -9.58
N TRP A 128 -6.66 12.74 -8.70
CA TRP A 128 -5.93 11.53 -9.09
C TRP A 128 -6.84 10.50 -9.79
N GLU A 129 -8.02 10.21 -9.23
CA GLU A 129 -9.00 9.31 -9.85
C GLU A 129 -9.48 9.84 -11.20
N THR A 130 -9.64 11.16 -11.32
CA THR A 130 -10.00 11.82 -12.58
C THR A 130 -8.88 11.69 -13.60
N ALA A 131 -7.62 11.82 -13.18
CA ALA A 131 -6.46 11.56 -14.04
C ALA A 131 -6.45 10.11 -14.55
N VAL A 132 -6.62 9.13 -13.66
CA VAL A 132 -6.70 7.70 -14.03
C VAL A 132 -7.83 7.45 -15.04
N HIS A 133 -8.97 8.10 -14.86
CA HIS A 133 -10.08 8.01 -15.81
C HIS A 133 -9.67 8.51 -17.21
N TRP A 134 -9.11 9.71 -17.32
CA TRP A 134 -8.66 10.23 -18.61
C TRP A 134 -7.53 9.42 -19.23
N GLY A 135 -6.58 8.95 -18.42
CA GLY A 135 -5.51 8.03 -18.87
C GLY A 135 -6.07 6.73 -19.45
N SER A 136 -7.14 6.18 -18.84
CA SER A 136 -7.81 4.97 -19.35
C SER A 136 -8.53 5.18 -20.69
N LEU A 137 -8.90 6.42 -21.01
CA LEU A 137 -9.47 6.81 -22.30
C LEU A 137 -8.39 7.15 -23.34
N GLY A 138 -7.11 7.12 -22.97
CA GLY A 138 -5.98 7.51 -23.81
C GLY A 138 -5.75 9.02 -23.92
N ASP A 139 -6.50 9.83 -23.17
CA ASP A 139 -6.34 11.29 -23.12
C ASP A 139 -5.25 11.66 -22.11
N THR A 140 -4.00 11.57 -22.58
CA THR A 140 -2.81 11.79 -21.75
C THR A 140 -2.68 13.23 -21.30
N ASP A 141 -3.10 14.20 -22.12
CA ASP A 141 -3.03 15.62 -21.79
C ASP A 141 -3.97 15.96 -20.63
N ARG A 142 -5.22 15.48 -20.66
CA ARG A 142 -6.14 15.66 -19.53
C ARG A 142 -5.68 14.87 -18.31
N SER A 143 -5.21 13.64 -18.50
CA SER A 143 -4.65 12.85 -17.39
C SER A 143 -3.56 13.63 -16.66
N ASN A 144 -2.60 14.19 -17.39
CA ASN A 144 -1.50 14.96 -16.82
C ASN A 144 -1.98 16.24 -16.12
N HIS A 145 -2.93 16.97 -16.72
CA HIS A 145 -3.53 18.15 -16.07
C HIS A 145 -4.10 17.82 -14.69
N TYR A 146 -4.82 16.71 -14.58
CA TYR A 146 -5.40 16.28 -13.30
C TYR A 146 -4.37 15.71 -12.32
N LEU A 147 -3.27 15.11 -12.79
CA LEU A 147 -2.13 14.75 -11.94
C LEU A 147 -1.44 15.99 -11.36
N ASP A 148 -1.32 17.06 -12.13
CA ASP A 148 -0.76 18.34 -11.67
C ASP A 148 -1.66 18.97 -10.61
N GLU A 149 -2.97 19.00 -10.83
CA GLU A 149 -3.95 19.49 -9.84
C GLU A 149 -3.96 18.62 -8.57
N SER A 150 -3.90 17.29 -8.72
CA SER A 150 -3.73 16.36 -7.60
C SER A 150 -2.49 16.69 -6.79
N SER A 151 -1.35 16.93 -7.46
CA SER A 151 -0.06 17.27 -6.81
C SER A 151 -0.12 18.62 -6.07
N ARG A 152 -0.86 19.60 -6.61
CA ARG A 152 -1.08 20.89 -5.97
C ARG A 152 -1.87 20.74 -4.67
N TYR A 153 -3.00 20.04 -4.70
CA TYR A 153 -3.76 19.73 -3.48
C TYR A 153 -2.97 18.85 -2.52
N ALA A 154 -2.16 17.92 -3.06
CA ALA A 154 -1.33 17.04 -2.25
C ALA A 154 -0.35 17.82 -1.38
N THR A 155 0.39 18.72 -2.03
CA THR A 155 1.34 19.62 -1.36
C THR A 155 0.66 20.48 -0.29
N GLU A 156 -0.53 21.01 -0.59
CA GLU A 156 -1.27 21.83 0.36
C GLU A 156 -1.76 21.04 1.57
N ALA A 157 -2.27 19.82 1.37
CA ALA A 157 -2.69 18.97 2.47
C ALA A 157 -1.49 18.55 3.34
N ILE A 158 -0.33 18.25 2.73
CA ILE A 158 0.91 17.96 3.47
C ILE A 158 1.30 19.17 4.34
N ARG A 159 1.24 20.38 3.78
CA ARG A 159 1.52 21.62 4.52
C ARG A 159 0.59 21.79 5.71
N LYS A 160 -0.72 21.61 5.51
CA LYS A 160 -1.73 21.69 6.57
C LYS A 160 -1.53 20.63 7.64
N ALA A 161 -1.33 19.37 7.25
CA ALA A 161 -1.09 18.27 8.17
C ALA A 161 0.16 18.52 9.05
N ARG A 162 1.29 18.94 8.46
CA ARG A 162 2.50 19.28 9.23
C ARG A 162 2.29 20.42 10.22
N SER A 163 1.47 21.41 9.88
CA SER A 163 1.15 22.52 10.81
C SER A 163 0.41 22.05 12.06
N THR A 164 -0.24 20.89 12.00
CA THR A 164 -0.93 20.24 13.14
C THR A 164 -0.07 19.19 13.85
N GLY A 165 1.19 19.01 13.43
CA GLY A 165 2.13 18.06 14.03
C GLY A 165 2.13 16.65 13.43
N LEU A 166 1.25 16.35 12.46
CA LEU A 166 1.24 15.07 11.75
C LEU A 166 2.51 14.89 10.91
N GLN A 167 3.08 13.68 10.95
CA GLN A 167 4.19 13.25 10.09
C GLN A 167 3.64 12.61 8.80
N VAL A 168 2.55 13.17 8.28
CA VAL A 168 1.96 13.06 6.95
C VAL A 168 2.24 11.80 6.13
N CYS A 169 1.21 10.95 6.00
CA CYS A 169 1.10 9.95 4.94
C CYS A 169 -0.08 10.10 3.95
N PRO A 170 -1.10 10.98 4.05
CA PRO A 170 -2.24 10.85 3.14
C PRO A 170 -1.91 11.05 1.65
N LEU A 171 -0.85 11.80 1.32
CA LEU A 171 -0.51 12.18 -0.06
C LEU A 171 0.99 12.32 -0.33
N GLY A 172 1.82 12.06 0.68
CA GLY A 172 3.29 12.17 0.64
C GLY A 172 4.00 10.82 0.54
N PHE A 173 3.24 9.76 0.28
CA PHE A 173 3.69 8.44 -0.14
C PHE A 173 4.45 8.51 -1.47
#